data_AF-A0A101FRW6-F1
#
_entry.id   AF-A0A101FRW6-F1
#
_cell.length_a   1.000
_cell.length_b   1.000
_cell.length_c   1.000
_cell.angle_alpha   90.00
_cell.angle_beta   90.00
_cell.angle_gamma   90.00
#
_symmetry.space_group_name_H-M   'P 1'
#
loop_
_entity.id
_entity.type
_entity.pdbx_description
1 polymer ?
#
loop_
_entity_poly.entity_id
_entity_poly.type
_entity_poly.pdbx_seq_one_letter_code
_entity_poly.pdbx_strand_id
1 'polypeptide(L)'
;MGKIHTKKLFVKALNKKFGKDFDLSGTSTVYERKGPTQNARKVEFMEAAKKLEGKRGISFYNPYLHCGGVPLGQRQLVPYKLSSTEYIVEGDDLHFVNNPAMQQMWDDIRRTIVVGLD
;
A
#
# COMPACT_ATOMS: atom_id res chain seq x y z
N MET A 1 13.67 -31.41 3.69
CA MET A 1 14.78 -30.45 3.49
C MET A 1 14.22 -29.14 2.95
N GLY A 2 14.19 -28.09 3.77
CA GLY A 2 13.73 -26.75 3.32
C GLY A 2 14.72 -26.13 2.35
N LYS A 3 14.24 -25.46 1.30
CA LYS A 3 15.09 -24.75 0.33
C LYS A 3 15.93 -23.70 1.05
N ILE A 4 17.23 -23.93 1.16
CA ILE A 4 18.18 -22.94 1.68
C ILE A 4 18.29 -21.84 0.64
N HIS A 5 17.72 -20.67 0.94
CA HIS A 5 17.80 -19.50 0.07
C HIS A 5 19.20 -18.88 0.19
N THR A 6 20.00 -18.96 -0.87
CA THR A 6 21.36 -18.40 -0.96
C THR A 6 21.41 -16.87 -0.93
N LYS A 7 20.27 -16.18 -1.14
CA LYS A 7 20.10 -14.74 -0.93
C LYS A 7 18.94 -14.50 0.05
N LYS A 8 19.10 -13.54 0.97
CA LYS A 8 18.05 -13.17 1.94
C LYS A 8 16.76 -12.81 1.19
N LEU A 9 15.62 -13.37 1.62
CA LEU A 9 14.32 -13.30 0.91
C LEU A 9 13.83 -11.86 0.65
N PHE A 10 14.22 -10.92 1.49
CA PHE A 10 13.86 -9.51 1.36
C PHE A 10 14.61 -8.78 0.23
N VAL A 11 15.79 -9.27 -0.21
CA VAL A 11 16.56 -8.63 -1.30
C VAL A 11 15.74 -8.65 -2.60
N LYS A 12 15.01 -9.73 -2.85
CA LYS A 12 14.09 -9.82 -4.01
C LYS A 12 12.94 -8.82 -3.91
N ALA A 13 12.46 -8.51 -2.71
CA ALA A 13 11.42 -7.50 -2.51
C ALA A 13 11.99 -6.08 -2.71
N LEU A 14 13.18 -5.81 -2.18
CA LEU A 14 13.84 -4.50 -2.29
C LEU A 14 14.21 -4.15 -3.74
N ASN A 15 14.77 -5.09 -4.50
CA ASN A 15 15.08 -4.85 -5.92
C ASN A 15 13.81 -4.60 -6.76
N LYS A 16 12.66 -5.17 -6.37
CA LYS A 16 11.40 -4.86 -7.03
C LYS A 16 10.80 -3.53 -6.58
N LYS A 17 11.10 -3.10 -5.36
CA LYS A 17 10.57 -1.89 -4.73
C LYS A 17 11.32 -0.62 -5.15
N PHE A 18 12.64 -0.73 -5.34
CA PHE A 18 13.53 0.41 -5.61
C PHE A 18 14.28 0.30 -6.94
N GLY A 19 14.12 -0.81 -7.68
CA GLY A 19 14.77 -1.04 -8.98
C GLY A 19 15.82 -2.16 -8.94
N LYS A 20 16.12 -2.74 -10.12
CA LYS A 20 17.00 -3.90 -10.26
C LYS A 20 18.43 -3.66 -9.75
N ASP A 21 18.89 -2.40 -9.81
CA ASP A 21 20.22 -1.96 -9.43
C ASP A 21 20.23 -1.28 -8.05
N PHE A 22 19.25 -1.58 -7.20
CA PHE A 22 19.17 -1.01 -5.87
C PHE A 22 20.37 -1.44 -5.01
N ASP A 23 21.23 -0.47 -4.72
CA ASP A 23 22.33 -0.63 -3.78
C ASP A 23 21.82 -0.53 -2.34
N LEU A 24 21.82 -1.67 -1.66
CA LEU A 24 21.49 -1.80 -0.23
C LEU A 24 22.43 -1.00 0.69
N SER A 25 23.65 -0.75 0.26
CA SER A 25 24.66 -0.02 1.03
C SER A 25 24.65 1.49 0.77
N GLY A 26 23.87 1.94 -0.22
CA GLY A 26 23.76 3.34 -0.58
C GLY A 26 23.22 4.20 0.56
N THR A 27 23.89 5.31 0.84
CA THR A 27 23.51 6.26 1.90
C THR A 27 22.85 7.53 1.35
N SER A 28 22.76 7.66 0.02
CA SER A 28 22.16 8.81 -0.67
C SER A 28 21.08 8.35 -1.65
N THR A 29 20.10 9.22 -1.89
CA THR A 29 19.04 9.00 -2.88
C THR A 29 18.57 10.32 -3.45
N VAL A 30 17.95 10.29 -4.64
CA VAL A 30 17.39 11.47 -5.30
C VAL A 30 15.89 11.51 -5.07
N TYR A 31 15.40 12.63 -4.54
CA TYR A 31 13.98 12.89 -4.35
C TYR A 31 13.43 13.67 -5.55
N GLU A 32 12.71 12.99 -6.44
CA GLU A 32 12.12 13.60 -7.63
C GLU A 32 10.87 14.44 -7.34
N ARG A 33 10.29 14.33 -6.13
CA ARG A 33 9.13 15.11 -5.67
C ARG A 33 7.92 15.10 -6.63
N LYS A 34 7.68 13.95 -7.26
CA LYS A 34 6.58 13.75 -8.21
C LYS A 34 5.18 13.83 -7.58
N GLY A 35 5.09 13.86 -6.25
CA GLY A 35 3.81 14.03 -5.56
C GLY A 35 2.91 12.79 -5.67
N PRO A 36 1.58 12.92 -5.50
CA PRO A 36 0.68 11.78 -5.42
C PRO A 36 0.45 11.13 -6.79
N THR A 37 0.66 11.84 -7.89
CA THR A 37 0.44 11.36 -9.27
C THR A 37 1.40 10.26 -9.70
N GLN A 38 2.50 10.05 -8.96
CA GLN A 38 3.41 8.92 -9.22
C GLN A 38 2.77 7.55 -8.93
N ASN A 39 1.66 7.51 -8.20
CA ASN A 39 1.01 6.28 -7.76
C ASN A 39 -0.38 6.14 -8.37
N ALA A 40 -0.63 5.04 -9.08
CA ALA A 40 -1.90 4.81 -9.78
C ALA A 40 -3.11 4.81 -8.84
N ARG A 41 -2.99 4.27 -7.61
CA ARG A 41 -4.09 4.23 -6.64
C ARG A 41 -4.44 5.61 -6.09
N LYS A 42 -3.44 6.48 -5.93
CA LYS A 42 -3.71 7.89 -5.57
C LYS A 42 -4.43 8.64 -6.68
N VAL A 43 -4.10 8.36 -7.94
CA VAL A 43 -4.82 8.92 -9.10
C VAL A 43 -6.27 8.44 -9.11
N GLU A 44 -6.50 7.16 -8.92
CA GLU A 44 -7.85 6.58 -8.79
C GLU A 44 -8.66 7.25 -7.66
N PHE A 45 -8.04 7.49 -6.50
CA PHE A 45 -8.70 8.16 -5.37
C PHE A 45 -9.08 9.61 -5.70
N MET A 46 -8.24 10.35 -6.41
CA MET A 46 -8.55 11.72 -6.85
C MET A 46 -9.74 11.73 -7.82
N GLU A 47 -9.80 10.78 -8.76
CA GLU A 47 -10.92 10.66 -9.70
C GLU A 47 -12.23 10.28 -9.01
N ALA A 48 -12.17 9.33 -8.07
CA ALA A 48 -13.33 8.92 -7.27
C ALA A 48 -13.85 10.06 -6.41
N ALA A 49 -12.95 10.83 -5.78
CA ALA A 49 -13.29 11.99 -4.97
C ALA A 49 -14.01 13.05 -5.80
N LYS A 50 -13.47 13.43 -6.96
CA LYS A 50 -14.08 14.42 -7.85
C LYS A 50 -15.51 14.04 -8.28
N LYS A 51 -15.75 12.76 -8.56
CA LYS A 51 -17.10 12.24 -8.87
C LYS A 51 -18.05 12.35 -7.68
N LEU A 52 -17.57 12.10 -6.46
CA LEU A 52 -18.36 12.18 -5.24
C LEU A 52 -18.69 13.63 -4.85
N GLU A 53 -17.72 14.54 -4.98
CA GLU A 53 -17.91 15.98 -4.76
C GLU A 53 -19.04 16.52 -5.65
N GLY A 54 -19.02 16.21 -6.95
CA GLY A 54 -20.06 16.62 -7.88
C GLY A 54 -21.46 16.05 -7.53
N LYS A 55 -21.51 14.86 -6.93
CA LYS A 55 -22.78 14.23 -6.49
C LYS A 55 -23.31 14.77 -5.16
N ARG A 56 -22.43 15.06 -4.21
CA ARG A 56 -22.80 15.42 -2.83
C ARG A 56 -22.79 16.92 -2.57
N GLY A 57 -22.16 17.72 -3.44
CA GLY A 57 -22.04 19.17 -3.29
C GLY A 57 -21.12 19.62 -2.15
N ILE A 58 -20.29 18.73 -1.62
CA ILE A 58 -19.38 18.98 -0.49
C ILE A 58 -18.00 18.48 -0.88
N SER A 59 -16.96 19.26 -0.56
CA SER A 59 -15.56 18.89 -0.77
C SER A 59 -15.22 17.56 -0.11
N PHE A 60 -14.39 16.76 -0.76
CA PHE A 60 -14.01 15.42 -0.32
C PHE A 60 -12.48 15.26 -0.35
N TYR A 61 -11.99 14.03 -0.48
CA TYR A 61 -10.56 13.74 -0.49
C TYR A 61 -9.80 14.59 -1.52
N ASN A 62 -8.90 15.45 -1.02
CA ASN A 62 -8.00 16.26 -1.83
C ASN A 62 -6.57 16.12 -1.29
N PRO A 63 -5.65 15.48 -2.04
CA PRO A 63 -4.29 15.25 -1.56
C PRO A 63 -3.44 16.52 -1.41
N TYR A 64 -3.87 17.66 -1.98
CA TYR A 64 -3.19 18.94 -1.87
C TYR A 64 -3.52 19.71 -0.60
N LEU A 65 -4.48 19.26 0.21
CA LEU A 65 -4.73 19.85 1.53
C LEU A 65 -3.84 19.29 2.64
N HIS A 66 -2.98 18.31 2.32
CA HIS A 66 -2.13 17.66 3.31
C HIS A 66 -1.12 18.65 3.93
N CYS A 67 -1.05 18.68 5.27
CA CYS A 67 -0.11 19.46 6.10
C CYS A 67 0.37 20.79 5.47
N GLY A 68 -0.52 21.78 5.38
CA GLY A 68 -0.15 23.10 4.89
C GLY A 68 0.12 23.18 3.38
N GLY A 69 -0.43 22.25 2.59
CA GLY A 69 -0.29 22.25 1.14
C GLY A 69 0.81 21.34 0.60
N VAL A 70 1.49 20.56 1.44
CA VAL A 70 2.53 19.62 1.02
C VAL A 70 1.92 18.24 0.75
N PRO A 71 1.70 17.86 -0.51
CA PRO A 71 1.07 16.60 -0.83
C PRO A 71 2.03 15.43 -0.61
N LEU A 72 1.45 14.24 -0.42
CA LEU A 72 2.19 12.97 -0.32
C LEU A 72 3.03 12.73 -1.59
N GLY A 73 4.08 11.92 -1.46
CA GLY A 73 4.93 11.55 -2.60
C GLY A 73 6.11 12.50 -2.87
N GLN A 74 6.57 13.24 -1.86
CA GLN A 74 7.86 13.97 -1.94
C GLN A 74 9.06 13.00 -2.09
N ARG A 75 8.91 11.79 -1.58
CA ARG A 75 9.75 10.61 -1.83
C ARG A 75 9.01 9.58 -2.68
N GLN A 76 9.71 8.55 -3.17
CA GLN A 76 9.03 7.47 -3.89
C GLN A 76 7.97 6.81 -3.00
N LEU A 77 6.76 6.70 -3.55
CA LEU A 77 5.71 5.81 -3.07
C LEU A 77 5.98 4.43 -3.66
N VAL A 78 6.13 3.45 -2.78
CA VAL A 78 6.81 2.21 -3.11
C VAL A 78 5.92 1.01 -2.76
N PRO A 79 5.82 0.00 -3.63
CA PRO A 79 4.92 -1.12 -3.42
C PRO A 79 5.44 -2.08 -2.34
N TYR A 80 4.56 -2.97 -1.89
CA TYR A 80 4.86 -4.00 -0.91
C TYR A 80 4.68 -5.39 -1.50
N LYS A 81 5.69 -6.23 -1.32
CA LYS A 81 5.58 -7.66 -1.59
C LYS A 81 4.94 -8.33 -0.37
N LEU A 82 3.84 -9.04 -0.57
CA LEU A 82 3.25 -9.87 0.47
C LEU A 82 4.22 -11.03 0.78
N SER A 83 4.63 -11.12 2.04
CA SER A 83 5.55 -12.17 2.52
C SER A 83 5.05 -13.55 2.10
N SER A 84 5.97 -14.45 1.79
CA SER A 84 5.71 -15.82 1.29
C SER A 84 4.97 -15.96 -0.05
N THR A 85 4.54 -14.87 -0.70
CA THR A 85 3.83 -14.92 -2.01
C THR A 85 4.65 -14.26 -3.14
N GLU A 86 4.18 -14.33 -4.38
CA GLU A 86 4.67 -13.48 -5.49
C GLU A 86 3.98 -12.12 -5.60
N TYR A 87 2.88 -11.90 -4.89
CA TYR A 87 2.05 -10.70 -5.03
C TYR A 87 2.76 -9.44 -4.55
N ILE A 88 2.57 -8.38 -5.34
CA ILE A 88 3.08 -7.04 -5.09
C ILE A 88 1.91 -6.10 -5.24
N VAL A 89 1.67 -5.32 -4.21
CA VAL A 89 0.49 -4.47 -4.10
C VAL A 89 0.90 -3.07 -3.65
N GLU A 90 0.04 -2.10 -3.94
CA GLU A 90 0.20 -0.77 -3.40
C GLU A 90 -0.11 -0.78 -1.90
N GLY A 91 0.55 0.10 -1.14
CA GLY A 91 0.33 0.19 0.31
C GLY A 91 -1.12 0.52 0.67
N ASP A 92 -1.79 1.30 -0.17
CA ASP A 92 -3.21 1.64 -0.02
C ASP A 92 -4.16 0.44 -0.08
N ASP A 93 -3.76 -0.64 -0.76
CA ASP A 93 -4.54 -1.90 -0.88
C ASP A 93 -4.42 -2.78 0.35
N LEU A 94 -3.47 -2.46 1.24
CA LEU A 94 -3.27 -3.11 2.52
C LEU A 94 -3.96 -2.36 3.66
N HIS A 95 -4.64 -1.25 3.38
CA HIS A 95 -5.54 -0.65 4.36
C HIS A 95 -6.80 -1.52 4.50
N PHE A 96 -7.17 -1.89 5.72
CA PHE A 96 -8.26 -2.86 5.96
C PHE A 96 -9.59 -2.44 5.31
N VAL A 97 -9.92 -1.14 5.27
CA VAL A 97 -11.12 -0.62 4.58
C VAL A 97 -11.12 -0.94 3.08
N ASN A 98 -9.95 -0.98 2.44
CA ASN A 98 -9.80 -1.26 1.01
C ASN A 98 -9.56 -2.75 0.73
N ASN A 99 -9.47 -3.58 1.77
CA ASN A 99 -9.12 -4.98 1.66
C ASN A 99 -10.23 -5.88 2.23
N PRO A 100 -11.07 -6.48 1.37
CA PRO A 100 -12.19 -7.30 1.84
C PRO A 100 -11.72 -8.58 2.57
N ALA A 101 -10.54 -9.12 2.24
CA ALA A 101 -10.00 -10.28 2.94
C ALA A 101 -9.65 -9.96 4.40
N MET A 102 -9.12 -8.77 4.66
CA MET A 102 -8.82 -8.32 6.04
C MET A 102 -10.10 -8.11 6.86
N GLN A 103 -11.15 -7.53 6.25
CA GLN A 103 -12.44 -7.36 6.91
C GLN A 103 -13.10 -8.72 7.21
N GLN A 104 -13.14 -9.60 6.21
CA GLN A 104 -13.77 -10.92 6.35
C GLN A 104 -13.04 -11.79 7.38
N MET A 105 -11.70 -11.71 7.45
CA MET A 105 -10.93 -12.41 8.47
C MET A 105 -11.38 -12.02 9.89
N TRP A 106 -11.61 -10.73 10.14
CA TRP A 106 -12.12 -10.27 11.42
C TRP A 106 -13.56 -10.72 11.66
N ASP A 107 -14.42 -10.63 10.64
CA ASP A 107 -15.83 -11.02 10.76
C ASP A 107 -15.98 -12.50 11.07
N ASP A 108 -15.17 -13.36 10.45
CA ASP A 108 -15.16 -14.81 10.68
C ASP A 108 -14.76 -15.17 12.12
N ILE A 109 -13.78 -14.46 12.69
CA ILE A 109 -13.41 -14.62 14.10
C ILE A 109 -14.55 -14.14 15.00
N ARG A 110 -15.05 -12.92 14.74
CA ARG A 110 -16.06 -12.27 15.58
C ARG A 110 -17.36 -13.06 15.67
N ARG A 111 -17.77 -13.73 14.59
CA ARG A 111 -19.05 -14.45 14.50
C ARG A 111 -19.00 -15.90 14.98
N THR A 112 -17.83 -16.41 15.40
CA THR A 112 -17.64 -17.83 15.72
C THR A 112 -17.45 -18.05 17.22
N ILE A 113 -18.22 -18.97 17.81
CA ILE A 113 -18.04 -19.45 19.19
C ILE A 113 -18.01 -20.99 19.22
N VAL A 114 -17.44 -21.56 20.28
CA VAL A 114 -17.45 -23.01 20.55
C VAL A 114 -18.11 -23.27 21.90
N VAL A 115 -19.08 -24.18 21.95
CA VAL A 115 -19.82 -24.57 23.16
C VAL A 115 -19.82 -26.10 23.26
N GLY A 116 -19.32 -26.63 24.38
CA GLY A 116 -19.32 -28.08 24.66
C GLY A 116 -20.72 -28.59 25.02
N LEU A 117 -20.97 -29.87 24.78
CA LEU A 117 -22.27 -30.52 24.99
C LEU A 117 -22.25 -31.61 26.09
N ASP A 118 -21.13 -31.74 26.82
CA ASP A 118 -20.94 -32.72 27.91
C ASP A 118 -21.81 -32.43 29.15
#